data_AF-A0A0F7SLI0-F1
#
_entry.id   AF-A0A0F7SLI0-F1
#
_cell.length_a   1.000
_cell.length_b   1.000
_cell.length_c   1.000
_cell.angle_alpha   90.00
_cell.angle_beta   90.00
_cell.angle_gamma   90.00
#
_symmetry.space_group_name_H-M   'P 1'
#
loop_
_entity.id
_entity.type
_entity.pdbx_description
1 polymer ?
#
loop_
_entity_poly.entity_id
_entity_poly.type
_entity_poly.pdbx_seq_one_letter_code
_entity_poly.pdbx_strand_id
1 'polypeptide(L)'
;MSSIISPSSVYRSLLRQYSKASIKPRTERSIHLNKALRNLVETLPPASSPSFEKKANELLNLEVFMRTQRSYSELVERYNPTHGMSTQDRTKATARRVGLDMPKWQMDE
;
A
#
# COMPACT_ATOMS: atom_id res chain seq x y z
N MET A 1 2.69 -26.83 9.19
CA MET A 1 1.30 -27.13 8.79
C MET A 1 1.03 -26.40 7.48
N SER A 2 1.07 -27.10 6.34
CA SER A 2 0.74 -26.51 5.04
C SER A 2 -0.76 -26.22 5.03
N SER A 3 -1.13 -24.94 5.10
CA SER A 3 -2.52 -24.53 4.87
C SER A 3 -2.93 -24.96 3.47
N ILE A 4 -4.07 -25.64 3.32
CA ILE A 4 -4.60 -25.99 2.01
C ILE A 4 -4.89 -24.69 1.25
N ILE A 5 -4.11 -24.40 0.21
CA ILE A 5 -4.22 -23.17 -0.57
C ILE A 5 -5.38 -23.32 -1.55
N SER A 6 -6.53 -22.72 -1.21
CA SER A 6 -7.69 -22.67 -2.09
C SER A 6 -7.64 -21.42 -2.99
N PRO A 7 -7.85 -21.54 -4.32
CA PRO A 7 -7.88 -20.38 -5.22
C PRO A 7 -8.91 -19.33 -4.80
N SER A 8 -10.06 -19.77 -4.29
CA SER A 8 -11.12 -18.87 -3.79
C SER A 8 -10.67 -18.09 -2.55
N SER A 9 -9.88 -18.71 -1.68
CA SER A 9 -9.32 -18.05 -0.49
C SER A 9 -8.32 -16.97 -0.89
N VAL A 10 -7.41 -17.29 -1.82
CA VAL A 10 -6.41 -16.36 -2.36
C VAL A 10 -7.07 -15.17 -3.05
N TYR A 11 -8.10 -15.41 -3.87
CA TYR A 11 -8.86 -14.33 -4.50
C TYR A 11 -9.50 -13.39 -3.48
N ARG A 12 -10.14 -13.95 -2.44
CA ARG A 12 -10.82 -13.16 -1.40
C ARG A 12 -9.83 -12.36 -0.54
N SER A 13 -8.66 -12.92 -0.23
CA SER A 13 -7.63 -12.19 0.52
C SER A 13 -7.09 -11.02 -0.30
N LEU A 14 -6.79 -11.22 -1.58
CA LEU A 14 -6.36 -10.16 -2.51
C LEU A 14 -7.39 -9.05 -2.64
N LEU A 15 -8.66 -9.41 -2.90
CA LEU A 15 -9.74 -8.42 -2.99
C LEU A 15 -9.90 -7.62 -1.70
N ARG A 16 -9.77 -8.28 -0.54
CA ARG A 16 -9.83 -7.60 0.75
C ARG A 16 -8.70 -6.59 0.89
N GLN A 17 -7.45 -6.96 0.57
CA GLN A 17 -6.33 -6.02 0.65
C GLN A 17 -6.48 -4.87 -0.35
N TYR A 18 -6.89 -5.16 -1.59
CA TYR A 18 -7.19 -4.13 -2.58
C TYR A 18 -8.25 -3.15 -2.07
N SER A 19 -9.35 -3.65 -1.49
CA SER A 19 -10.39 -2.80 -0.93
C SER A 19 -9.92 -1.92 0.22
N LYS A 20 -8.97 -2.41 1.04
CA LYS A 20 -8.37 -1.68 2.16
C LYS A 20 -7.34 -0.64 1.70
N ALA A 21 -6.69 -0.89 0.57
CA ALA A 21 -5.71 0.02 -0.05
C ALA A 21 -6.37 1.05 -0.97
N SER A 22 -7.64 0.88 -1.31
CA SER A 22 -8.34 1.78 -2.23
C SER A 22 -8.65 3.13 -1.57
N ILE A 23 -8.21 4.21 -2.22
CA ILE A 23 -8.53 5.59 -1.82
C ILE A 23 -9.99 5.92 -2.14
N LYS A 24 -10.58 5.27 -3.16
CA LYS A 24 -11.93 5.55 -3.65
C LYS A 24 -13.01 4.73 -2.92
N PRO A 25 -14.23 5.30 -2.75
CA PRO A 25 -15.36 4.56 -2.20
C PRO A 25 -15.71 3.38 -3.10
N ARG A 26 -16.39 2.37 -2.54
CA ARG A 26 -16.69 1.10 -3.23
C ARG A 26 -17.37 1.29 -4.60
N THR A 27 -18.22 2.29 -4.73
CA THR A 27 -18.99 2.64 -5.94
C THR A 27 -18.12 3.11 -7.10
N GLU A 28 -17.01 3.79 -6.81
CA GLU A 28 -16.11 4.39 -7.82
C GLU A 28 -14.87 3.55 -8.10
N ARG A 29 -14.78 2.34 -7.52
CA ARG A 29 -13.64 1.46 -7.76
C ARG A 29 -13.68 0.93 -9.19
N SER A 30 -12.51 0.84 -9.80
CA SER A 30 -12.38 0.31 -11.15
C SER A 30 -12.76 -1.17 -11.19
N ILE A 31 -13.77 -1.48 -12.01
CA ILE A 31 -14.22 -2.86 -12.26
C ILE A 31 -13.11 -3.66 -12.94
N HIS A 32 -12.32 -3.01 -13.79
CA HIS A 32 -11.18 -3.62 -14.50
C HIS A 32 -10.16 -4.24 -13.54
N LEU A 33 -9.88 -3.64 -12.39
CA LEU A 33 -8.93 -4.21 -11.43
C LEU A 33 -9.48 -5.47 -10.75
N ASN A 34 -10.77 -5.50 -10.42
CA ASN A 34 -11.40 -6.72 -9.89
C ASN A 34 -11.35 -7.86 -10.92
N LYS A 35 -11.57 -7.53 -12.21
CA LYS A 35 -11.47 -8.48 -13.32
C LYS A 35 -10.02 -8.95 -13.51
N ALA A 36 -9.04 -8.05 -13.44
CA ALA A 36 -7.62 -8.40 -13.54
C ALA A 36 -7.20 -9.35 -12.41
N LEU A 37 -7.56 -9.05 -11.16
CA LEU A 37 -7.29 -9.94 -10.02
C LEU A 37 -7.97 -11.31 -10.17
N ARG A 38 -9.19 -11.32 -10.73
CA ARG A 38 -9.90 -12.56 -11.02
C ARG A 38 -9.19 -13.38 -12.08
N ASN A 39 -8.78 -12.74 -13.18
CA ASN A 39 -8.03 -13.39 -14.26
C ASN A 39 -6.70 -13.96 -13.74
N LEU A 40 -5.97 -13.24 -12.88
CA LEU A 40 -4.75 -13.76 -12.26
C LEU A 40 -5.01 -15.07 -11.52
N VAL A 41 -6.10 -15.15 -10.76
CA VAL A 41 -6.46 -16.38 -10.04
C VAL A 41 -6.94 -17.48 -10.99
N GLU A 42 -7.66 -17.14 -12.06
CA GLU A 42 -8.13 -18.10 -13.07
C GLU A 42 -6.99 -18.68 -13.91
N THR A 43 -5.87 -17.96 -14.05
CA THR A 43 -4.65 -18.49 -14.70
C THR A 43 -3.84 -19.45 -13.83
N LEU A 44 -4.31 -19.76 -12.62
CA LEU A 44 -3.67 -20.79 -11.80
C LEU A 44 -3.83 -22.17 -12.46
N PRO A 45 -2.76 -22.97 -12.49
CA PRO A 45 -2.83 -24.34 -12.95
C PRO A 45 -3.72 -25.16 -12.00
N PRO A 46 -4.18 -26.36 -12.41
CA PRO A 46 -4.96 -27.22 -11.53
C PRO A 46 -4.16 -27.59 -10.27
N ALA A 47 -4.85 -27.79 -9.14
CA ALA A 47 -4.24 -28.08 -7.84
C ALA A 47 -3.33 -29.33 -7.84
N SER A 48 -3.51 -30.24 -8.82
CA SER A 48 -2.66 -31.42 -9.01
C SER A 48 -1.32 -31.13 -9.69
N SER A 49 -1.12 -29.92 -10.24
CA SER A 49 0.13 -29.54 -10.92
C SER A 49 1.19 -29.11 -9.91
N PRO A 50 2.46 -29.53 -10.06
CA PRO A 50 3.55 -29.07 -9.20
C PRO A 50 3.82 -27.55 -9.32
N SER A 51 3.33 -26.92 -10.39
CA SER A 51 3.44 -25.47 -10.58
C SER A 51 2.37 -24.66 -9.82
N PHE A 52 1.33 -25.32 -9.29
CA PHE A 52 0.25 -24.68 -8.55
C PHE A 52 0.75 -24.00 -7.28
N GLU A 53 1.49 -24.72 -6.45
CA GLU A 53 1.98 -24.19 -5.19
C GLU A 53 2.87 -22.96 -5.40
N LYS A 54 3.75 -22.99 -6.40
CA LYS A 54 4.62 -21.86 -6.73
C LYS A 54 3.81 -20.61 -7.07
N LYS A 55 2.88 -20.71 -8.03
CA LYS A 55 2.03 -19.58 -8.44
C LYS A 55 1.09 -19.12 -7.33
N ALA A 56 0.56 -20.05 -6.54
CA ALA A 56 -0.31 -19.70 -5.42
C ALA A 56 0.46 -18.95 -4.32
N ASN A 57 1.71 -19.35 -4.05
CA ASN A 57 2.61 -18.64 -3.14
C ASN A 57 2.99 -17.26 -3.67
N GLU A 58 3.20 -17.09 -4.97
CA GLU A 58 3.43 -15.76 -5.58
C GLU A 58 2.25 -14.81 -5.32
N LEU A 59 1.01 -15.29 -5.46
CA LEU A 59 -0.18 -14.49 -5.15
C LEU A 59 -0.32 -14.18 -3.65
N LEU A 60 0.07 -15.09 -2.77
CA LEU A 60 0.13 -14.83 -1.33
C LEU A 60 1.21 -13.79 -0.99
N ASN A 61 2.36 -13.84 -1.66
CA ASN A 61 3.41 -12.82 -1.51
C ASN A 61 2.91 -11.44 -1.97
N LEU A 62 2.13 -11.39 -3.05
CA LEU A 62 1.47 -10.17 -3.51
C LEU A 62 0.49 -9.64 -2.44
N GLU A 63 -0.28 -10.51 -1.79
CA GLU A 63 -1.17 -10.15 -0.69
C GLU A 63 -0.41 -9.52 0.49
N VAL A 64 0.71 -10.12 0.88
CA VAL A 64 1.61 -9.58 1.90
C VAL A 64 2.17 -8.22 1.48
N PHE A 65 2.63 -8.10 0.23
CA PHE A 65 3.16 -6.85 -0.31
C PHE A 65 2.13 -5.71 -0.27
N MET A 66 0.88 -5.96 -0.68
CA MET A 66 -0.19 -4.95 -0.58
C MET A 66 -0.43 -4.52 0.86
N ARG A 67 -0.38 -5.46 1.80
CA ARG A 67 -0.56 -5.18 3.23
C ARG A 67 0.60 -4.31 3.76
N THR A 68 1.84 -4.67 3.45
CA THR A 68 3.02 -3.95 3.92
C THR A 68 3.12 -2.57 3.29
N GLN A 69 2.74 -2.40 2.02
CA GLN A 69 2.73 -1.09 1.36
C GLN A 69 1.82 -0.09 2.06
N ARG A 70 0.63 -0.54 2.51
CA ARG A 70 -0.30 0.30 3.28
C ARG A 70 0.28 0.70 4.65
N SER A 71 0.87 -0.26 5.37
CA SER A 71 1.53 0.04 6.64
C SER A 71 2.74 0.95 6.46
N TYR A 72 3.49 0.78 5.37
CA TYR A 72 4.60 1.64 5.01
C TYR A 72 4.15 3.08 4.77
N SER A 73 3.09 3.30 3.97
CA SER A 73 2.56 4.66 3.75
C SER A 73 2.13 5.32 5.06
N GLU A 74 1.45 4.58 5.95
CA GLU A 74 1.03 5.08 7.27
C GLU A 74 2.22 5.43 8.19
N LEU A 75 3.36 4.72 8.07
CA LEU A 75 4.56 5.01 8.84
C LEU A 75 5.32 6.21 8.29
N VAL A 76 5.41 6.30 6.96
CA VAL A 76 6.07 7.41 6.28
C VAL A 76 5.36 8.73 6.62
N GLU A 77 4.04 8.75 6.57
CA GLU A 77 3.25 9.93 6.92
C GLU A 77 3.47 10.38 8.38
N ARG A 78 3.61 9.43 9.31
CA ARG A 78 3.80 9.73 10.73
C ARG A 78 5.21 10.19 11.09
N TYR A 79 6.23 9.53 10.56
CA TYR A 79 7.60 9.74 10.99
C TYR A 79 8.43 10.60 10.03
N ASN A 80 7.94 10.83 8.81
CA ASN A 80 8.61 11.69 7.84
C ASN A 80 7.73 12.89 7.44
N PRO A 81 7.65 13.93 8.29
CA PRO A 81 6.89 15.14 7.99
C PRO A 81 7.45 15.93 6.78
N THR A 82 8.66 15.60 6.31
CA THR A 82 9.25 16.22 5.11
C THR A 82 8.95 15.46 3.82
N HIS A 83 8.22 14.34 3.94
CA HIS A 83 7.73 13.56 2.81
C HIS A 83 6.73 14.39 2.01
N GLY A 84 6.95 14.53 0.70
CA GLY A 84 6.10 15.35 -0.18
C GLY A 84 6.38 16.85 -0.21
N MET A 85 7.26 17.39 0.65
CA MET A 85 7.68 18.80 0.59
C MET A 85 8.57 19.09 -0.61
N SER A 86 8.42 20.28 -1.19
CA SER A 86 9.36 20.78 -2.21
C SER A 86 10.74 21.00 -1.59
N THR A 87 11.77 21.10 -2.43
CA THR A 87 13.14 21.38 -1.96
C THR A 87 13.22 22.69 -1.17
N GLN A 88 12.48 23.72 -1.62
CA GLN A 88 12.42 25.03 -0.95
C GLN A 88 11.79 24.93 0.44
N ASP A 89 10.69 24.19 0.56
CA ASP A 89 10.00 23.99 1.84
C ASP A 89 10.87 23.22 2.84
N ARG A 90 11.63 22.23 2.36
CA ARG A 90 12.60 21.49 3.19
C ARG A 90 13.72 22.39 3.70
N THR A 91 14.28 23.26 2.84
CA THR A 91 15.31 24.22 3.26
C THR A 91 14.76 25.16 4.33
N LYS A 92 13.54 25.66 4.17
CA LYS A 92 12.88 26.54 5.15
C LYS A 92 12.60 25.82 6.48
N ALA A 93 12.08 24.60 6.43
CA ALA A 93 11.86 23.77 7.62
C ALA A 93 13.19 23.48 8.36
N THR A 94 14.27 23.28 7.61
CA THR A 94 15.61 23.09 8.17
C THR A 94 16.13 24.39 8.81
N ALA A 95 16.00 25.52 8.12
CA ALA A 95 16.37 26.84 8.64
C ALA A 95 15.63 27.15 9.96
N ARG A 96 14.33 26.83 10.06
CA ARG A 96 13.55 26.94 11.31
C ARG A 96 14.07 26.01 12.40
N ARG A 97 14.40 24.75 12.08
CA ARG A 97 14.91 23.76 13.04
C ARG A 97 16.24 24.18 13.66
N VAL A 98 17.12 24.82 12.88
CA VAL A 98 18.44 25.28 13.35
C VAL A 98 18.42 26.72 13.91
N GLY A 99 17.26 27.37 13.96
CA GLY A 99 17.12 28.74 14.46
C GLY A 99 17.59 29.83 13.50
N LEU A 100 17.82 29.52 12.23
CA LEU A 100 18.18 30.49 11.18
C LEU A 100 16.98 31.31 10.67
N ASP A 101 15.76 30.74 10.70
CA ASP A 101 14.49 31.40 10.31
C ASP A 101 13.50 31.35 11.49
N MET A 102 13.71 32.19 12.51
CA MET A 102 12.83 32.28 13.68
C MET A 102 11.69 33.27 13.47
N PRO A 103 10.48 33.00 14.02
CA PRO A 103 9.40 33.97 13.99
C PRO A 103 9.82 35.25 14.71
N LYS A 104 9.48 36.41 14.11
CA LYS A 104 9.70 37.71 14.74
C LYS A 104 8.69 37.86 15.88
N TRP A 105 9.17 38.29 17.05
CA TRP A 105 8.30 38.65 18.15
C TRP A 105 7.42 39.84 17.73
N GLN A 106 6.10 39.65 17.71
CA GLN A 106 5.17 40.77 17.65
C GLN A 106 5.21 41.44 19.02
N MET A 107 5.77 42.65 19.07
CA MET A 107 5.55 43.55 20.19
C MET A 107 4.18 44.19 19.91
N ASP A 108 3.17 43.87 20.72
CA ASP A 108 1.92 44.61 20.71
C ASP A 108 2.19 46.00 21.32
N GLU A 109 1.99 47.06 20.53
CA GLU A 109 2.07 48.48 20.97
C GLU A 109 0.83 48.88 21.79
#